data_AF-A0A9F5N0L2-F1
#
_entry.id   AF-A0A9F5N0L2-F1
#
_cell.length_a   1.000
_cell.length_b   1.000
_cell.length_c   1.000
_cell.angle_alpha   90.00
_cell.angle_beta   90.00
_cell.angle_gamma   90.00
#
_symmetry.space_group_name_H-M   'P 1'
#
loop_
_entity.id
_entity.type
_entity.pdbx_description
1 polymer ?
#
loop_
_entity_poly.entity_id
_entity_poly.type
_entity_poly.pdbx_seq_one_letter_code
_entity_poly.pdbx_strand_id
1 'polypeptide(L)'
;CFFVFFLFQPKLLSKELLDLVASHFNLKEKEYFGIAFTDETGHLNWLQLDRRVLEHDFPKKSGLVVLYFCVRFYIESISYLKDNATIELFFLNAKSCIYKELIEVDSEVVFELAAYILQEAKGDFSSNETVRTDLKKLPALPTQALKEHPSLAYCEDRVIEHYKKLNGQTRGQAIV
;
A
#
# COMPACT_ATOMS: atom_id res chain seq x y z
N CYS A 1 2.96 -1.54 2.68
CA CYS A 1 3.05 -1.75 4.14
C CYS A 1 4.42 -1.31 4.64
N PHE A 2 4.47 -0.49 5.68
CA PHE A 2 5.72 -0.08 6.33
C PHE A 2 6.01 -1.01 7.51
N PHE A 3 7.27 -1.45 7.65
CA PHE A 3 7.73 -2.22 8.80
C PHE A 3 8.39 -1.27 9.78
N VAL A 4 7.83 -1.12 10.98
CA VAL A 4 8.46 -0.37 12.06
C VAL A 4 8.91 -1.37 13.11
N PHE A 5 10.22 -1.42 13.37
CA PHE A 5 10.79 -2.23 14.45
C PHE A 5 10.63 -1.48 15.76
N PHE A 6 9.75 -1.96 16.63
CA PHE A 6 9.61 -1.46 18.00
C PHE A 6 10.03 -2.53 19.00
N LEU A 7 10.84 -2.12 19.99
CA LEU A 7 10.96 -2.84 21.25
C LEU A 7 9.78 -2.42 22.12
N PHE A 8 8.76 -3.28 22.21
CA PHE A 8 7.54 -2.96 22.94
C PHE A 8 7.78 -2.93 24.45
N GLN A 9 7.40 -1.82 25.08
CA GLN A 9 7.22 -1.80 26.52
C GLN A 9 6.03 -2.71 26.87
N PRO A 10 6.10 -3.55 27.92
CA PRO A 10 5.04 -4.53 28.24
C PRO A 10 3.67 -3.93 28.51
N LYS A 11 3.61 -2.63 28.81
CA LYS A 11 2.39 -1.89 29.15
C LYS A 11 1.85 -1.03 28.02
N LEU A 12 2.47 -1.03 26.84
CA LEU A 12 2.08 -0.17 25.73
C LEU A 12 0.66 -0.52 25.24
N LEU A 13 -0.24 0.46 25.25
CA LEU A 13 -1.57 0.34 24.67
C LEU A 13 -1.51 0.41 23.15
N SER A 14 -2.41 -0.31 22.47
CA SER A 14 -2.46 -0.30 21.01
C SER A 14 -2.81 1.08 20.46
N LYS A 15 -3.62 1.88 21.19
CA LYS A 15 -3.86 3.29 20.89
C LYS A 15 -2.59 4.13 20.92
N GLU A 16 -1.76 3.96 21.94
CA GLU A 16 -0.50 4.70 22.06
C GLU A 16 0.46 4.34 20.93
N LEU A 17 0.51 3.06 20.54
CA LEU A 17 1.28 2.64 19.38
C LEU A 17 0.77 3.29 18.09
N LEU A 18 -0.55 3.33 17.87
CA LEU A 18 -1.15 4.02 16.73
C LEU A 18 -0.80 5.51 16.74
N ASP A 19 -0.86 6.16 17.90
CA ASP A 19 -0.50 7.57 18.07
C ASP A 19 0.98 7.83 17.74
N LEU A 20 1.89 6.95 18.17
CA LEU A 20 3.32 7.03 17.85
C LEU A 20 3.58 6.88 16.35
N VAL A 21 2.95 5.89 15.71
CA VAL A 21 3.10 5.66 14.27
C VAL A 21 2.51 6.83 13.47
N ALA A 22 1.31 7.31 13.83
CA ALA A 22 0.69 8.47 13.21
C ALA A 22 1.58 9.72 13.35
N SER A 23 2.14 9.95 14.53
CA SER A 23 3.07 11.07 14.75
C SER A 23 4.34 10.95 13.90
N HIS A 24 4.86 9.75 13.69
CA HIS A 24 6.04 9.53 12.85
C HIS A 24 5.79 9.93 11.39
N PHE A 25 4.59 9.69 10.89
CA PHE A 25 4.17 10.07 9.54
C PHE A 25 3.54 11.49 9.46
N ASN A 26 3.55 12.25 10.55
CA ASN A 26 2.89 13.56 10.65
C ASN A 26 1.40 13.51 10.26
N LEU A 27 0.73 12.41 10.59
CA LEU A 27 -0.62 12.11 10.16
C LEU A 27 -1.66 12.79 11.07
N LYS A 28 -2.51 13.62 10.48
CA LYS A 28 -3.58 14.33 11.20
C LYS A 28 -4.89 13.56 11.27
N GLU A 29 -5.17 12.74 10.25
CA GLU A 29 -6.43 11.99 10.10
C GLU A 29 -6.20 10.50 10.41
N LYS A 30 -5.67 10.21 11.62
CA LYS A 30 -5.27 8.85 12.02
C LYS A 30 -6.46 7.89 12.23
N GLU A 31 -7.67 8.41 12.38
CA GLU A 31 -8.90 7.65 12.58
C GLU A 31 -9.21 6.68 11.44
N TYR A 32 -8.67 6.89 10.25
CA TYR A 32 -8.82 5.99 9.11
C TYR A 32 -7.91 4.76 9.15
N PHE A 33 -6.91 4.78 10.03
CA PHE A 33 -5.85 3.78 10.06
C PHE A 33 -5.97 2.85 11.27
N GLY A 34 -5.34 1.69 11.14
CA GLY A 34 -5.18 0.76 12.23
C GLY A 34 -3.84 0.05 12.15
N ILE A 35 -3.57 -0.73 13.17
CA ILE A 35 -2.42 -1.63 13.21
C ILE A 35 -2.97 -3.05 13.21
N ALA A 36 -2.44 -3.86 12.31
CA ALA A 36 -2.81 -5.26 12.17
C ALA A 36 -1.59 -6.17 12.29
N PHE A 37 -1.83 -7.45 12.53
CA PHE A 37 -0.84 -8.52 12.47
C PHE A 37 -1.44 -9.72 11.75
N THR A 38 -0.57 -10.61 11.27
CA THR A 38 -1.01 -11.87 10.67
C THR A 38 -0.87 -12.98 11.72
N ASP A 39 -1.92 -13.77 11.92
CA ASP A 39 -1.87 -14.91 12.84
C ASP A 39 -1.21 -16.15 12.19
N GLU A 40 -1.14 -17.26 12.93
CA GLU A 40 -0.54 -18.51 12.44
C GLU A 40 -1.29 -19.14 11.24
N THR A 41 -2.53 -18.72 11.00
CA THR A 41 -3.37 -19.19 9.88
C THR A 41 -3.26 -18.29 8.65
N GLY A 42 -2.54 -17.17 8.74
CA GLY A 42 -2.42 -16.20 7.65
C GLY A 42 -3.52 -15.14 7.67
N HIS A 43 -4.44 -15.15 8.65
CA HIS A 43 -5.49 -14.15 8.73
C HIS A 43 -4.98 -12.83 9.32
N LEU A 44 -5.48 -11.73 8.76
CA LEU A 44 -5.15 -10.37 9.19
C LEU A 44 -6.05 -9.98 10.39
N ASN A 45 -5.44 -9.75 11.54
CA ASN A 45 -6.11 -9.39 12.78
C ASN A 45 -5.75 -7.95 13.18
N TRP A 46 -6.75 -7.15 13.56
CA TRP A 46 -6.53 -5.77 14.00
C TRP A 46 -6.27 -5.70 15.50
N LEU A 47 -5.33 -4.85 15.90
CA LEU A 47 -5.15 -4.52 17.31
C LEU A 47 -6.38 -3.76 17.85
N GLN A 48 -6.81 -4.14 19.05
CA GLN A 48 -7.87 -3.49 19.82
C GLN A 48 -7.26 -2.33 20.61
N LEU A 49 -7.76 -1.12 20.35
CA LEU A 49 -7.14 0.13 20.83
C LEU A 49 -7.15 0.27 22.37
N ASP A 50 -8.11 -0.38 23.02
CA ASP A 50 -8.31 -0.44 24.47
C ASP A 50 -7.48 -1.53 25.17
N ARG A 51 -6.80 -2.39 24.41
CA ARG A 51 -5.92 -3.44 24.93
C ARG A 51 -4.45 -3.11 24.75
N ARG A 52 -3.61 -3.74 25.57
CA ARG A 52 -2.17 -3.69 25.39
C ARG A 52 -1.77 -4.45 24.13
N VAL A 53 -0.70 -3.99 23.48
CA VAL A 53 -0.20 -4.62 22.25
C VAL A 53 0.07 -6.10 22.51
N LEU A 54 0.84 -6.43 23.56
CA LEU A 54 1.22 -7.79 23.91
C LEU A 54 0.11 -8.67 24.51
N GLU A 55 -1.10 -8.14 24.70
CA GLU A 55 -2.26 -8.95 25.11
C GLU A 55 -2.95 -9.61 23.91
N HIS A 56 -2.53 -9.33 22.68
CA HIS A 56 -3.06 -9.95 21.47
C HIS A 56 -2.37 -11.29 21.18
N ASP A 57 -3.08 -12.19 20.51
CA ASP A 57 -2.64 -13.56 20.23
C ASP A 57 -1.66 -13.61 19.04
N PHE A 58 -0.46 -13.07 19.23
CA PHE A 58 0.58 -13.09 18.21
C PHE A 58 1.12 -14.51 17.94
N PRO A 59 1.59 -14.77 16.71
CA PRO A 59 2.30 -16.02 16.38
C PRO A 59 3.48 -16.26 17.32
N LYS A 60 3.56 -17.45 17.91
CA LYS A 60 4.59 -17.77 18.93
C LYS A 60 5.93 -18.21 18.32
N LYS A 61 5.98 -18.43 17.01
CA LYS A 61 7.06 -19.16 16.32
C LYS A 61 8.39 -18.42 16.17
N SER A 62 8.43 -17.09 16.19
CA SER A 62 9.64 -16.34 15.79
C SER A 62 10.17 -15.35 16.83
N GLY A 63 9.46 -15.10 17.94
CA GLY A 63 9.79 -14.04 18.91
C GLY A 63 9.74 -12.60 18.36
N LEU A 64 9.62 -12.45 17.03
CA LEU A 64 9.45 -11.20 16.31
C LEU A 64 8.00 -11.07 15.86
N VAL A 65 7.35 -10.04 16.37
CA VAL A 65 6.00 -9.67 15.97
C VAL A 65 6.08 -8.69 14.80
N VAL A 66 5.49 -9.06 13.67
CA VAL A 66 5.35 -8.17 12.52
C VAL A 66 4.01 -7.47 12.61
N LEU A 67 4.04 -6.14 12.61
CA LEU A 67 2.85 -5.30 12.59
C LEU A 67 2.75 -4.56 11.26
N TYR A 68 1.52 -4.34 10.83
CA TYR A 68 1.16 -3.65 9.60
C TYR A 68 0.35 -2.41 9.95
N PHE A 69 0.88 -1.25 9.63
CA PHE A 69 0.10 0.00 9.63
C PHE A 69 -0.63 0.11 8.30
N CYS A 70 -1.97 0.10 8.34
CA CYS A 70 -2.84 -0.03 7.17
C CYS A 70 -4.09 0.83 7.31
N VAL A 71 -4.73 1.14 6.18
CA VAL A 71 -6.08 1.73 6.17
C VAL A 71 -7.07 0.70 6.70
N ARG A 72 -7.81 1.06 7.75
CA ARG A 72 -8.83 0.21 8.38
C ARG A 72 -10.23 0.61 7.96
N PHE A 73 -10.46 1.91 7.80
CA PHE A 73 -11.75 2.47 7.43
C PHE A 73 -11.61 3.23 6.12
N TYR A 74 -12.12 2.63 5.05
CA TYR A 74 -12.20 3.28 3.75
C TYR A 74 -13.36 4.28 3.75
N ILE A 75 -13.21 5.30 2.94
CA ILE A 75 -14.19 6.37 2.72
C ILE A 75 -14.73 6.26 1.30
N GLU A 76 -15.91 6.83 1.06
CA GLU A 76 -16.55 6.80 -0.26
C GLU A 76 -15.79 7.58 -1.33
N SER A 77 -15.03 8.61 -0.92
CA SER A 77 -14.25 9.44 -1.82
C SER A 77 -13.00 9.98 -1.16
N ILE A 78 -11.87 9.89 -1.86
CA ILE A 78 -10.60 10.52 -1.44
C ILE A 78 -10.69 12.04 -1.30
N SER A 79 -11.70 12.69 -1.90
CA SER A 79 -11.94 14.14 -1.79
C SER A 79 -12.27 14.60 -0.37
N TYR A 80 -12.66 13.68 0.52
CA TYR A 80 -12.88 13.98 1.92
C TYR A 80 -11.59 14.06 2.74
N LEU A 81 -10.47 13.53 2.23
CA LEU A 81 -9.17 13.60 2.88
C LEU A 81 -8.59 15.00 2.71
N LYS A 82 -8.18 15.61 3.83
CA LYS A 82 -7.68 17.00 3.82
C LYS A 82 -6.17 17.07 3.90
N ASP A 83 -5.53 16.03 4.44
CA ASP A 83 -4.09 16.03 4.64
C ASP A 83 -3.37 15.17 3.58
N ASN A 84 -2.36 15.75 2.96
CA ASN A 84 -1.59 15.10 1.88
C ASN A 84 -0.91 13.80 2.35
N ALA A 85 -0.47 13.73 3.62
CA ALA A 85 0.13 12.51 4.15
C ALA A 85 -0.91 11.38 4.23
N THR A 86 -2.16 11.71 4.57
CA THR A 86 -3.27 10.76 4.56
C THR A 86 -3.53 10.23 3.16
N ILE A 87 -3.66 11.12 2.17
CA ILE A 87 -3.89 10.76 0.76
C ILE A 87 -2.78 9.83 0.26
N GLU A 88 -1.52 10.19 0.52
CA GLU A 88 -0.37 9.38 0.12
C GLU A 88 -0.38 7.98 0.76
N LEU A 89 -0.71 7.89 2.05
CA LEU A 89 -0.81 6.60 2.74
C LEU A 89 -1.99 5.76 2.23
N PHE A 90 -3.12 6.37 1.87
CA PHE A 90 -4.24 5.68 1.22
C PHE A 90 -3.81 5.07 -0.12
N PHE A 91 -3.13 5.85 -0.96
CA PHE A 91 -2.58 5.38 -2.23
C PHE A 91 -1.59 4.23 -2.02
N LEU A 92 -0.63 4.37 -1.10
CA LEU A 92 0.36 3.33 -0.82
C LEU A 92 -0.28 2.05 -0.25
N ASN A 93 -1.36 2.19 0.54
CA ASN A 93 -2.11 1.06 1.04
C ASN A 93 -2.85 0.34 -0.09
N ALA A 94 -3.58 1.07 -0.94
CA ALA A 94 -4.29 0.52 -2.10
C ALA A 94 -3.32 -0.20 -3.07
N LYS A 95 -2.21 0.46 -3.42
CA LYS A 95 -1.11 -0.14 -4.20
C LYS A 95 -0.64 -1.45 -3.61
N SER A 96 -0.39 -1.48 -2.29
CA SER A 96 0.05 -2.68 -1.60
C SER A 96 -1.01 -3.78 -1.56
N CYS A 97 -2.29 -3.44 -1.45
CA CYS A 97 -3.39 -4.41 -1.42
C CYS A 97 -3.58 -5.08 -2.78
N ILE A 98 -3.55 -4.31 -3.86
CA ILE A 98 -3.68 -4.83 -5.24
C ILE A 98 -2.48 -5.70 -5.59
N TYR A 99 -1.25 -5.23 -5.32
CA TYR A 99 -0.04 -6.01 -5.61
C TYR A 99 0.02 -7.34 -4.83
N LYS A 100 -0.51 -7.36 -3.61
CA LYS A 100 -0.61 -8.57 -2.77
C LYS A 100 -1.87 -9.41 -3.05
N GLU A 101 -2.68 -9.04 -4.04
CA GLU A 101 -3.89 -9.76 -4.42
C GLU A 101 -4.92 -9.85 -3.26
N LEU A 102 -4.93 -8.84 -2.37
CA LEU A 102 -5.94 -8.70 -1.31
C LEU A 102 -7.21 -8.00 -1.81
N ILE A 103 -7.10 -7.28 -2.92
CA ILE A 103 -8.21 -6.67 -3.65
C ILE A 103 -8.06 -7.14 -5.10
N GLU A 104 -9.05 -7.89 -5.56
CA GLU A 104 -9.14 -8.32 -6.96
C GLU A 104 -9.70 -7.17 -7.81
N VAL A 105 -9.01 -6.87 -8.90
CA VAL A 105 -9.44 -5.88 -9.89
C VAL A 105 -9.13 -6.43 -11.28
N ASP A 106 -9.91 -6.00 -12.28
CA ASP A 106 -9.70 -6.43 -13.65
C ASP A 106 -8.31 -6.04 -14.15
N SER A 107 -7.74 -6.89 -15.00
CA SER A 107 -6.39 -6.70 -15.56
C SER A 107 -6.19 -5.34 -16.23
N GLU A 108 -7.20 -4.77 -16.89
CA GLU A 108 -7.08 -3.46 -17.51
C GLU A 108 -6.91 -2.34 -16.46
N VAL A 109 -7.62 -2.45 -15.33
CA VAL A 109 -7.49 -1.53 -14.20
C VAL A 109 -6.09 -1.68 -13.57
N VAL A 110 -5.58 -2.90 -13.45
CA VAL A 110 -4.20 -3.14 -13.01
C VAL A 110 -3.19 -2.39 -13.89
N PHE A 111 -3.34 -2.45 -15.21
CA PHE A 111 -2.39 -1.80 -16.12
C PHE A 111 -2.44 -0.28 -16.03
N GLU A 112 -3.65 0.29 -15.90
CA GLU A 112 -3.84 1.71 -15.67
C GLU A 112 -3.21 2.15 -14.33
N LEU A 113 -3.46 1.41 -13.25
CA LEU A 113 -2.87 1.70 -11.94
C LEU A 113 -1.33 1.57 -11.96
N ALA A 114 -0.78 0.59 -12.67
CA ALA A 114 0.67 0.46 -12.85
C ALA A 114 1.27 1.68 -13.57
N ALA A 115 0.53 2.29 -14.50
CA ALA A 115 0.95 3.54 -15.13
C ALA A 115 0.95 4.72 -14.14
N TYR A 116 -0.06 4.85 -13.28
CA TYR A 116 -0.06 5.84 -12.21
C TYR A 116 1.08 5.63 -11.20
N ILE A 117 1.40 4.38 -10.86
CA ILE A 117 2.55 4.04 -10.01
C ILE A 117 3.87 4.48 -10.65
N LEU A 118 4.01 4.33 -11.97
CA LEU A 118 5.17 4.85 -12.71
C LEU A 118 5.21 6.38 -12.67
N GLN A 119 4.10 7.05 -12.96
CA GLN A 119 4.04 8.53 -12.94
C GLN A 119 4.38 9.08 -11.54
N GLU A 120 3.86 8.46 -10.49
CA GLU A 120 4.16 8.81 -9.10
C GLU A 120 5.64 8.65 -8.76
N ALA A 121 6.27 7.54 -9.20
CA ALA A 121 7.63 7.18 -8.81
C ALA A 121 8.73 7.74 -9.73
N LYS A 122 8.42 8.01 -11.00
CA LYS A 122 9.39 8.29 -12.08
C LYS A 122 9.12 9.59 -12.83
N GLY A 123 7.93 10.18 -12.69
CA GLY A 123 7.54 11.38 -13.42
C GLY A 123 7.07 11.04 -14.85
N ASP A 124 7.38 11.90 -15.82
CA ASP A 124 6.89 11.72 -17.19
C ASP A 124 7.55 10.55 -17.93
N PHE A 125 6.83 10.03 -18.92
CA PHE A 125 7.31 8.99 -19.81
C PHE A 125 8.57 9.43 -20.57
N SER A 126 9.59 8.58 -20.58
CA SER A 126 10.85 8.80 -21.30
C SER A 126 11.03 7.86 -22.49
N SER A 127 11.07 6.55 -22.25
CA SER A 127 11.19 5.52 -23.27
C SER A 127 10.57 4.20 -22.83
N ASN A 128 10.22 3.33 -23.79
CA ASN A 128 9.67 2.01 -23.51
C ASN A 128 10.68 1.15 -22.71
N GLU A 129 11.98 1.25 -23.01
CA GLU A 129 13.04 0.46 -22.39
C GLU A 129 13.24 0.83 -20.92
N THR A 130 13.19 2.13 -20.61
CA THR A 130 13.26 2.62 -19.23
C THR A 130 12.06 2.13 -18.43
N VAL A 131 10.85 2.22 -19.01
CA VAL A 131 9.61 1.76 -18.36
C VAL A 131 9.67 0.29 -18.02
N ARG A 132 10.05 -0.57 -18.97
CA ARG A 132 10.20 -2.02 -18.73
C ARG A 132 11.24 -2.31 -17.64
N THR A 133 12.30 -1.51 -17.57
CA THR A 133 13.33 -1.65 -16.52
C THR A 133 12.80 -1.23 -15.15
N ASP A 134 11.98 -0.18 -15.08
CA ASP A 134 11.38 0.30 -13.84
C ASP A 134 10.26 -0.62 -13.34
N LEU A 135 9.42 -1.15 -14.23
CA LEU A 135 8.36 -2.10 -13.87
C LEU A 135 8.88 -3.36 -13.20
N LYS A 136 10.07 -3.84 -13.57
CA LYS A 136 10.73 -4.98 -12.90
C LYS A 136 11.14 -4.69 -11.45
N LYS A 137 11.28 -3.42 -11.08
CA LYS A 137 11.71 -2.98 -9.74
C LYS A 137 10.53 -2.53 -8.87
N LEU A 138 9.39 -2.19 -9.49
CA LEU A 138 8.23 -1.65 -8.81
C LEU A 138 7.20 -2.76 -8.52
N PRO A 139 6.59 -2.75 -7.32
CA PRO A 139 5.47 -3.64 -7.02
C PRO A 139 4.19 -3.11 -7.68
N ALA A 140 4.12 -3.18 -9.01
CA ALA A 140 3.06 -2.59 -9.82
C ALA A 140 2.15 -3.63 -10.48
N LEU A 141 2.69 -4.80 -10.85
CA LEU A 141 1.95 -5.86 -11.54
C LEU A 141 1.80 -7.09 -10.63
N PRO A 142 0.58 -7.43 -10.17
CA PRO A 142 0.31 -8.66 -9.43
C PRO A 142 0.53 -9.90 -10.30
N THR A 143 0.79 -11.03 -9.65
CA THR A 143 1.16 -12.27 -10.34
C THR A 143 -0.01 -12.83 -11.15
N GLN A 144 -1.24 -12.68 -10.65
CA GLN A 144 -2.45 -13.15 -11.30
C GLN A 144 -2.68 -12.45 -12.66
N ALA A 145 -2.55 -11.12 -12.72
CA ALA A 145 -2.66 -10.38 -13.97
C ALA A 145 -1.64 -10.89 -15.01
N LEU A 146 -0.39 -11.16 -14.60
CA LEU A 146 0.62 -11.69 -15.52
C LEU A 146 0.29 -13.08 -16.09
N LYS A 147 -0.46 -13.91 -15.36
CA LYS A 147 -0.85 -15.26 -15.78
C LYS A 147 -2.03 -15.27 -16.74
N GLU A 148 -2.89 -14.26 -16.69
CA GLU A 148 -4.10 -14.17 -17.52
C GLU A 148 -3.81 -13.73 -18.95
N HIS A 149 -2.61 -13.19 -19.21
CA HIS A 149 -2.24 -12.62 -20.49
C HIS A 149 -1.14 -13.39 -21.21
N PRO A 150 -1.02 -13.24 -22.55
CA PRO A 150 -0.12 -14.07 -23.35
C PRO A 150 1.36 -13.95 -22.99
N SER A 151 1.81 -12.82 -22.45
CA SER A 151 3.20 -12.60 -22.05
C SER A 151 3.36 -11.40 -21.11
N LEU A 152 4.51 -11.34 -20.42
CA LEU A 152 4.92 -10.14 -19.69
C LEU A 152 5.05 -8.93 -20.61
N ALA A 153 5.60 -9.10 -21.81
CA ALA A 153 5.77 -8.02 -22.79
C ALA A 153 4.42 -7.40 -23.18
N TYR A 154 3.38 -8.22 -23.36
CA TYR A 154 2.03 -7.74 -23.60
C TYR A 154 1.53 -6.86 -22.43
N CYS A 155 1.71 -7.30 -21.19
CA CYS A 155 1.31 -6.52 -20.01
C CYS A 155 2.09 -5.20 -19.93
N GLU A 156 3.41 -5.23 -20.13
CA GLU A 156 4.25 -4.03 -20.16
C GLU A 156 3.81 -3.05 -21.24
N ASP A 157 3.46 -3.52 -22.44
CA ASP A 157 2.98 -2.69 -23.54
C ASP A 157 1.65 -2.00 -23.19
N ARG A 158 0.72 -2.71 -22.53
CA ARG A 158 -0.54 -2.13 -22.02
C ARG A 158 -0.29 -1.04 -20.98
N VAL A 159 0.64 -1.25 -20.05
CA VAL A 159 1.03 -0.22 -19.07
C VAL A 159 1.64 1.00 -19.76
N ILE A 160 2.52 0.80 -20.75
CA ILE A 160 3.16 1.87 -21.52
C ILE A 160 2.11 2.72 -22.26
N GLU A 161 1.09 2.10 -22.86
CA GLU A 161 0.00 2.80 -23.55
C GLU A 161 -0.75 3.76 -22.62
N HIS A 162 -1.00 3.36 -21.38
CA HIS A 162 -1.61 4.24 -20.38
C HIS A 162 -0.64 5.30 -19.88
N TYR A 163 0.61 4.91 -19.58
CA TYR A 163 1.60 5.82 -19.02
C TYR A 163 1.91 7.02 -19.92
N LYS A 164 1.92 6.83 -21.24
CA LYS A 164 2.09 7.92 -22.22
C LYS A 164 0.99 8.99 -22.13
N LYS A 165 -0.21 8.65 -21.66
CA LYS A 165 -1.33 9.59 -21.50
C LYS A 165 -1.20 10.47 -20.25
N LEU A 166 -0.30 10.10 -19.33
CA LEU A 166 -0.11 10.80 -18.05
C LEU A 166 0.96 11.91 -18.13
N ASN A 167 1.61 12.11 -19.28
CA ASN A 167 2.63 13.14 -19.45
C ASN A 167 2.14 14.53 -19.04
N GLY A 168 2.92 15.20 -18.20
CA GLY A 168 2.63 16.50 -17.63
C GLY A 168 1.80 16.44 -16.34
N GLN A 169 1.35 15.25 -15.90
CA GLN A 169 0.74 15.11 -14.58
C GLN A 169 1.79 15.16 -13.48
N THR A 170 1.50 15.90 -12.43
CA THR A 170 2.34 15.93 -11.23
C THR A 170 2.19 14.65 -10.42
N ARG A 171 3.18 14.36 -9.57
CA ARG A 171 3.10 13.26 -8.58
C ARG A 171 1.81 13.31 -7.75
N GLY A 172 1.40 14.51 -7.31
CA GLY A 172 0.18 14.69 -6.52
C GLY A 172 -1.08 14.33 -7.29
N GLN A 173 -1.14 14.63 -8.59
CA GLN A 173 -2.26 14.23 -9.46
C GLN A 173 -2.28 12.73 -9.73
N ALA A 174 -1.12 12.07 -9.78
CA ALA A 174 -1.05 10.62 -10.01
C ALA A 174 -1.46 9.78 -8.78
N ILE A 175 -1.42 10.37 -7.58
CA ILE A 175 -1.77 9.72 -6.31
C ILE A 175 -3.28 9.82 -6.01
N VAL A 176 -3.97 10.81 -6.58
CA VAL A 176 -5.39 11.13 -6.38
C VAL A 176 -6.22 10.48 -7.48
#